data_AF-A0A009H066-F1
#
_entry.id   AF-A0A009H066-F1
#
_cell.length_a   1.000
_cell.length_b   1.000
_cell.length_c   1.000
_cell.angle_alpha   90.00
_cell.angle_beta   90.00
_cell.angle_gamma   90.00
#
_symmetry.space_group_name_H-M   'P 1'
#
loop_
_entity.id
_entity.type
_entity.pdbx_description
1 polymer ?
#
loop_
_entity_poly.entity_id
_entity_poly.type
_entity_poly.pdbx_seq_one_letter_code
_entity_poly.pdbx_strand_id
1 'polypeptide(L)'
;MAFKQFERTSLQLSMGIVLSCLCASVTYADTLAPANPATVDACVALASNADRLACYDSVFKPAALPVVQAAVVPEPVKKIDQPAVQPETFKEKVVDTVSNIKVIGKAPTLEPTTSLLDQRWELSEKSKLGVWNIRAYQPVYLLPVFWTSDKNEFPSSPNPNNTVTDAQNLKSTESKFQISLKTKAWENIFGNNGDLWVGYTQSSRWQTFNAEESRPFRETNYEPEASLMFRTNYELLGLDGRLLGVTLNHQSNGRSDPLSRSWNRVIFNVGLERGNFALMLRPWIRLEEDSKDDNNPDMEDYIGRGDLTAFYKWKQNDFSLMLRHSLKGGDDSHGAVQFDWAFPISGKLRGHFQLFNGYGESLIDYNHRATYAGLGVSLLNWY
;
A
#
# COMPACT_ATOMS: atom_id res chain seq x y z
N MET A 1 -3.35 -39.17 72.91
CA MET A 1 -2.48 -39.05 71.72
C MET A 1 -3.29 -38.38 70.64
N ALA A 2 -2.71 -37.32 70.07
CA ALA A 2 -3.38 -36.31 69.29
C ALA A 2 -3.80 -36.79 67.89
N PHE A 3 -5.05 -36.51 67.51
CA PHE A 3 -5.46 -36.39 66.11
C PHE A 3 -5.54 -34.91 65.77
N LYS A 4 -4.67 -34.48 64.85
CA LYS A 4 -4.57 -33.10 64.36
C LYS A 4 -5.83 -32.72 63.58
N GLN A 5 -6.43 -31.60 63.99
CA GLN A 5 -7.48 -30.89 63.26
C GLN A 5 -6.92 -30.28 61.97
N PHE A 6 -7.74 -30.34 60.92
CA PHE A 6 -7.61 -29.57 59.70
C PHE A 6 -7.67 -28.07 60.01
N GLU A 7 -6.60 -27.34 59.72
CA GLU A 7 -6.62 -25.88 59.64
C GLU A 7 -7.23 -25.46 58.29
N ARG A 8 -8.33 -24.71 58.37
CA ARG A 8 -8.85 -23.85 57.31
C ARG A 8 -8.53 -22.40 57.66
N THR A 9 -7.65 -21.77 56.89
CA THR A 9 -7.43 -20.32 56.79
C THR A 9 -6.47 -20.13 55.60
N SER A 10 -6.48 -19.09 54.77
CA SER A 10 -7.30 -17.90 54.59
C SER A 10 -6.80 -17.29 53.27
N LEU A 11 -7.59 -17.32 52.19
CA LEU A 11 -7.23 -16.63 50.94
C LEU A 11 -8.46 -15.98 50.31
N GLN A 12 -9.09 -15.09 51.07
CA GLN A 12 -10.05 -14.13 50.54
C GLN A 12 -9.90 -12.83 51.34
N LEU A 13 -8.88 -12.02 51.00
CA LEU A 13 -8.85 -10.61 51.40
C LEU A 13 -7.86 -9.83 50.54
N SER A 14 -8.23 -9.54 49.29
CA SER A 14 -7.59 -8.50 48.46
C SER A 14 -8.42 -8.20 47.22
N MET A 15 -9.71 -7.89 47.40
CA MET A 15 -10.52 -7.30 46.33
C MET A 15 -11.55 -6.36 46.95
N GLY A 16 -11.11 -5.14 47.26
CA GLY A 16 -11.93 -4.11 47.88
C GLY A 16 -11.06 -3.03 48.50
N ILE A 17 -10.58 -2.11 47.66
CA ILE A 17 -10.26 -0.68 47.90
C ILE A 17 -9.56 -0.19 46.63
N VAL A 18 -10.31 -0.02 45.53
CA VAL A 18 -10.02 0.94 44.44
C VAL A 18 -11.37 1.35 43.83
N LEU A 19 -12.25 1.92 44.64
CA LEU A 19 -13.50 2.53 44.15
C LEU A 19 -13.90 3.73 45.02
N SER A 20 -13.00 4.72 45.10
CA SER A 20 -13.29 6.03 45.70
C SER A 20 -12.31 7.08 45.19
N CYS A 21 -12.38 7.38 43.88
CA CYS A 21 -11.84 8.60 43.28
C CYS A 21 -12.62 8.89 41.99
N LEU A 22 -13.92 9.17 42.14
CA LEU A 22 -14.84 9.58 41.07
C LEU A 22 -15.67 10.75 41.57
N CYS A 23 -15.01 11.89 41.77
CA CYS A 23 -15.61 13.21 41.84
C CYS A 23 -14.59 14.21 41.28
N ALA A 24 -14.21 14.06 40.01
CA ALA A 24 -13.67 15.17 39.25
C ALA A 24 -14.88 15.95 38.72
N SER A 25 -15.02 17.19 39.19
CA SER A 25 -15.95 18.17 38.65
C SER A 25 -15.72 18.30 37.15
N VAL A 26 -16.68 17.81 36.36
CA VAL A 26 -16.74 18.10 34.93
C VAL A 26 -17.18 19.55 34.81
N THR A 27 -16.22 20.47 34.76
CA THR A 27 -16.47 21.80 34.22
C THR A 27 -16.76 21.61 32.75
N TYR A 28 -18.02 21.76 32.35
CA TYR A 28 -18.35 22.00 30.95
C TYR A 28 -17.65 23.32 30.57
N ALA A 29 -16.58 23.22 29.78
CA ALA A 29 -16.15 24.36 29.01
C ALA A 29 -17.28 24.65 28.02
N ASP A 30 -17.91 25.82 28.14
CA ASP A 30 -18.79 26.33 27.10
C ASP A 30 -18.00 26.32 25.79
N THR A 31 -18.31 25.37 24.91
CA THR A 31 -17.85 25.41 23.53
C THR A 31 -18.58 26.57 22.87
N LEU A 32 -17.96 27.76 22.96
CA LEU A 32 -18.32 28.88 22.10
C LEU A 32 -18.36 28.36 20.67
N ALA A 33 -19.46 28.62 19.95
CA ALA A 33 -19.61 28.25 18.56
C ALA A 33 -18.33 28.65 17.79
N PRO A 34 -17.77 27.78 16.93
CA PRO A 34 -16.54 28.10 16.23
C PRO A 34 -16.77 29.38 15.42
N ALA A 35 -15.98 30.41 15.73
CA ALA A 35 -15.98 31.65 14.97
C ALA A 35 -15.68 31.31 13.50
N ASN A 36 -16.56 31.71 12.59
CA ASN A 36 -16.36 31.49 11.17
C ASN A 36 -15.33 32.52 10.69
N PRO A 37 -14.08 32.14 10.40
CA PRO A 37 -13.01 33.09 10.16
C PRO A 37 -13.23 33.73 8.78
N ALA A 38 -13.22 35.06 8.72
CA ALA A 38 -13.41 35.76 7.46
C ALA A 38 -12.19 35.63 6.52
N THR A 39 -11.00 35.36 7.06
CA THR A 39 -9.73 35.27 6.31
C THR A 39 -8.77 34.24 6.90
N VAL A 40 -7.81 33.80 6.09
CA VAL A 40 -6.72 32.87 6.46
C VAL A 40 -5.83 33.47 7.57
N ASP A 41 -5.59 34.79 7.53
CA ASP A 41 -4.79 35.50 8.54
C ASP A 41 -5.45 35.47 9.93
N ALA A 42 -6.78 35.42 10.01
CA ALA A 42 -7.50 35.28 11.27
C ALA A 42 -7.20 33.93 11.96
N CYS A 43 -6.90 32.88 11.19
CA CYS A 43 -6.52 31.59 11.76
C CYS A 43 -5.14 31.61 12.40
N VAL A 44 -4.17 32.34 11.81
CA VAL A 44 -2.80 32.47 12.36
C VAL A 44 -2.83 33.02 13.78
N ALA A 45 -3.74 33.94 14.07
CA ALA A 45 -3.89 34.59 15.37
C ALA A 45 -4.39 33.65 16.49
N LEU A 46 -4.93 32.47 16.16
CA LEU A 46 -5.42 31.52 17.16
C LEU A 46 -4.25 30.84 17.87
N ALA A 47 -4.13 31.06 19.18
CA ALA A 47 -3.00 30.55 19.98
C ALA A 47 -2.99 29.02 20.11
N SER A 48 -4.16 28.39 20.13
CA SER A 48 -4.31 26.94 20.17
C SER A 48 -4.07 26.33 18.79
N ASN A 49 -3.16 25.35 18.72
CA ASN A 49 -2.91 24.62 17.48
C ASN A 49 -4.17 23.88 16.98
N ALA A 50 -5.01 23.39 17.90
CA ALA A 50 -6.24 22.70 17.54
C ALA A 50 -7.28 23.68 16.95
N ASP A 51 -7.43 24.86 17.54
CA ASP A 51 -8.37 25.88 17.05
C ASP A 51 -7.87 26.50 15.76
N ARG A 52 -6.55 26.70 15.64
CA ARG A 52 -5.90 27.15 14.41
C ARG A 52 -6.11 26.17 13.26
N LEU A 53 -5.95 24.87 13.50
CA LEU A 53 -6.21 23.84 12.50
C LEU A 53 -7.69 23.79 12.12
N ALA A 54 -8.60 23.77 13.11
CA ALA A 54 -10.04 23.78 12.86
C ALA A 54 -10.50 25.02 12.08
N CYS A 55 -9.88 26.18 12.34
CA CYS A 55 -10.09 27.42 11.61
C CYS A 55 -9.66 27.28 10.15
N TYR A 56 -8.45 26.79 9.87
CA TYR A 56 -8.02 26.53 8.50
C TYR A 56 -8.94 25.53 7.78
N ASP A 57 -9.32 24.44 8.45
CA ASP A 57 -10.23 23.43 7.90
C ASP A 57 -11.62 24.01 7.59
N SER A 58 -12.09 25.00 8.37
CA SER A 58 -13.35 25.69 8.11
C SER A 58 -13.29 26.61 6.88
N VAL A 59 -12.14 27.23 6.62
CA VAL A 59 -11.91 28.14 5.48
C VAL A 59 -11.68 27.36 4.19
N PHE A 60 -10.97 26.22 4.25
CA PHE A 60 -10.54 25.45 3.08
C PHE A 60 -11.32 24.15 2.86
N LYS A 61 -12.43 23.95 3.57
CA LYS A 61 -13.23 22.71 3.55
C LYS A 61 -13.47 22.22 2.11
N PRO A 62 -12.92 21.06 1.71
CA PRO A 62 -13.22 20.48 0.41
C PRO A 62 -14.72 20.17 0.35
N ALA A 63 -15.38 20.56 -0.75
CA ALA A 63 -16.75 20.13 -0.99
C ALA A 63 -16.80 18.59 -0.96
N ALA A 64 -17.70 18.03 -0.15
CA ALA A 64 -17.97 16.60 -0.20
C ALA A 64 -18.40 16.24 -1.63
N LEU A 65 -17.77 15.19 -2.19
CA LEU A 65 -17.97 14.76 -3.58
C LEU A 65 -19.48 14.65 -3.89
N PRO A 66 -20.02 15.44 -4.84
CA PRO A 66 -21.33 15.16 -5.37
C PRO A 66 -21.27 13.84 -6.15
N VAL A 67 -22.22 12.95 -5.89
CA VAL A 67 -22.49 11.78 -6.74
C VAL A 67 -22.98 12.34 -8.08
N VAL A 68 -22.10 12.38 -9.08
CA VAL A 68 -22.47 12.89 -10.41
C VAL A 68 -23.40 11.86 -11.07
N GLN A 69 -24.69 12.18 -11.13
CA GLN A 69 -25.62 11.57 -12.08
C GLN A 69 -25.28 12.08 -13.49
N ALA A 70 -25.13 11.15 -14.42
CA ALA A 70 -24.83 11.44 -15.82
C ALA A 70 -25.96 12.26 -16.46
N ALA A 71 -25.60 13.41 -17.05
CA ALA A 71 -26.47 14.15 -17.94
C ALA A 71 -25.83 14.21 -19.34
N VAL A 72 -26.52 13.56 -20.28
CA VAL A 72 -26.42 13.71 -21.74
C VAL A 72 -26.91 15.11 -22.12
N VAL A 73 -26.33 15.81 -23.11
CA VAL A 73 -26.88 16.22 -24.44
C VAL A 73 -25.82 17.08 -25.22
N PRO A 74 -25.99 17.51 -26.50
CA PRO A 74 -25.18 17.05 -27.65
C PRO A 74 -24.35 18.15 -28.36
N GLU A 75 -23.57 17.76 -29.37
CA GLU A 75 -22.86 18.66 -30.32
C GLU A 75 -23.82 19.50 -31.21
N PRO A 76 -23.30 20.55 -31.87
CA PRO A 76 -23.07 20.42 -33.31
C PRO A 76 -21.75 21.01 -33.86
N VAL A 77 -21.45 20.56 -35.08
CA VAL A 77 -20.21 20.58 -35.87
C VAL A 77 -20.11 21.82 -36.81
N LYS A 78 -18.89 22.36 -37.10
CA LYS A 78 -18.21 22.42 -38.44
C LYS A 78 -17.11 23.48 -38.65
N LYS A 79 -15.97 22.93 -39.16
CA LYS A 79 -15.00 23.35 -40.23
C LYS A 79 -14.15 24.63 -40.01
N ILE A 80 -12.84 24.50 -39.75
CA ILE A 80 -11.64 24.34 -40.63
C ILE A 80 -11.32 25.61 -41.44
N ASP A 81 -10.18 26.24 -41.09
CA ASP A 81 -9.07 26.54 -42.02
C ASP A 81 -7.81 26.93 -41.23
N GLN A 82 -6.70 26.21 -41.43
CA GLN A 82 -5.33 26.68 -41.17
C GLN A 82 -4.37 26.06 -42.20
N PRO A 83 -3.43 26.83 -42.78
CA PRO A 83 -2.35 26.26 -43.58
C PRO A 83 -1.20 25.76 -42.70
N ALA A 84 -0.46 24.83 -43.30
CA ALA A 84 0.59 23.99 -42.76
C ALA A 84 1.74 24.72 -42.04
N VAL A 85 2.19 24.12 -40.93
CA VAL A 85 3.56 24.23 -40.43
C VAL A 85 4.01 22.82 -40.03
N GLN A 86 5.08 22.33 -40.66
CA GLN A 86 5.78 21.12 -40.23
C GLN A 86 6.62 21.44 -38.99
N PRO A 87 6.72 20.51 -38.01
CA PRO A 87 7.82 20.54 -37.06
C PRO A 87 8.71 19.30 -37.18
N GLU A 88 10.00 19.56 -37.38
CA GLU A 88 11.08 18.59 -37.23
C GLU A 88 11.60 18.59 -35.79
N THR A 89 11.11 17.70 -34.92
CA THR A 89 11.90 17.08 -33.84
C THR A 89 11.33 15.71 -33.43
N PHE A 90 12.19 14.81 -32.92
CA PHE A 90 11.82 13.47 -32.43
C PHE A 90 10.77 13.49 -31.31
N LYS A 91 10.78 14.53 -30.46
CA LYS A 91 9.79 14.72 -29.39
C LYS A 91 8.39 14.95 -29.96
N GLU A 92 8.28 15.76 -31.01
CA GLU A 92 7.01 16.03 -31.68
C GLU A 92 6.53 14.82 -32.47
N LYS A 93 7.42 14.04 -33.10
CA LYS A 93 7.05 12.76 -33.72
C LYS A 93 6.48 11.74 -32.75
N VAL A 94 7.01 11.63 -31.53
CA VAL A 94 6.47 10.72 -30.51
C VAL A 94 5.10 11.21 -30.02
N VAL A 95 4.98 12.51 -29.74
CA VAL A 95 3.69 13.10 -29.30
C VAL A 95 2.62 12.95 -30.40
N ASP A 96 2.96 13.21 -31.66
CA ASP A 96 2.03 13.12 -32.79
C ASP A 96 1.64 11.67 -33.11
N THR A 97 2.58 10.71 -32.99
CA THR A 97 2.28 9.28 -33.18
C THR A 97 1.37 8.72 -32.09
N VAL A 98 1.55 9.16 -30.83
CA VAL A 98 0.72 8.72 -29.70
C VAL A 98 -0.65 9.42 -29.69
N SER A 99 -0.71 10.68 -30.12
CA SER A 99 -1.96 11.46 -30.21
C SER A 99 -2.89 10.97 -31.33
N ASN A 100 -2.33 10.39 -32.39
CA ASN A 100 -3.12 9.81 -33.50
C ASN A 100 -3.73 8.43 -33.16
N ILE A 101 -3.40 7.86 -32.00
CA ILE A 101 -4.11 6.71 -31.46
C ILE A 101 -5.41 7.23 -30.82
N LYS A 102 -6.56 7.06 -31.51
CA LYS A 102 -7.93 7.42 -31.05
C LYS A 102 -8.34 6.86 -29.67
N VAL A 103 -7.49 6.09 -29.03
CA VAL A 103 -7.67 5.43 -27.73
C VAL A 103 -7.11 6.28 -26.57
N ILE A 104 -6.28 7.29 -26.87
CA ILE A 104 -5.60 8.14 -25.87
C ILE A 104 -6.11 9.58 -25.99
N GLY A 105 -6.95 10.00 -25.05
CA GLY A 105 -7.49 11.36 -24.96
C GLY A 105 -6.71 12.24 -23.98
N LYS A 106 -7.12 13.51 -23.81
CA LYS A 106 -6.65 14.37 -22.72
C LYS A 106 -7.58 14.22 -21.52
N ALA A 107 -7.06 13.75 -20.39
CA ALA A 107 -7.86 13.61 -19.17
C ALA A 107 -8.17 14.98 -18.52
N PRO A 108 -9.20 15.03 -17.63
CA PRO A 108 -9.54 16.25 -16.88
C PRO A 108 -8.34 16.79 -16.10
N THR A 109 -8.36 18.08 -15.77
CA THR A 109 -7.31 18.69 -14.93
C THR A 109 -7.13 17.92 -13.62
N LEU A 110 -5.88 17.68 -13.24
CA LEU A 110 -5.53 16.98 -12.02
C LEU A 110 -5.81 17.88 -10.81
N GLU A 111 -6.80 17.53 -9.99
CA GLU A 111 -7.16 18.26 -8.78
C GLU A 111 -6.70 17.54 -7.51
N PRO A 112 -5.92 18.18 -6.63
CA PRO A 112 -5.38 17.60 -5.40
C PRO A 112 -6.38 16.93 -4.47
N THR A 113 -7.57 17.52 -4.35
CA THR A 113 -8.56 17.09 -3.35
C THR A 113 -9.34 15.86 -3.79
N THR A 114 -9.30 15.51 -5.07
CA THR A 114 -10.10 14.41 -5.63
C THR A 114 -9.26 13.28 -6.23
N SER A 115 -8.00 13.56 -6.62
CA SER A 115 -7.12 12.56 -7.21
C SER A 115 -6.45 11.70 -6.13
N LEU A 116 -6.72 10.40 -6.18
CA LEU A 116 -6.13 9.42 -5.28
C LEU A 116 -4.61 9.31 -5.53
N LEU A 117 -4.22 9.24 -6.80
CA LEU A 117 -2.82 9.15 -7.21
C LEU A 117 -2.05 10.44 -6.89
N ASP A 118 -2.66 11.62 -7.03
CA ASP A 118 -2.03 12.88 -6.66
C ASP A 118 -1.78 12.97 -5.15
N GLN A 119 -2.77 12.65 -4.33
CA GLN A 119 -2.61 12.65 -2.86
C GLN A 119 -1.51 11.69 -2.40
N ARG A 120 -1.39 10.58 -3.12
CA ARG A 120 -0.44 9.50 -2.85
C ARG A 120 0.99 9.83 -3.26
N TRP A 121 1.16 10.45 -4.42
CA TRP A 121 2.46 10.63 -5.08
C TRP A 121 2.86 12.08 -5.25
N GLU A 122 2.04 13.02 -4.77
CA GLU A 122 2.30 14.47 -4.80
C GLU A 122 2.64 14.95 -6.22
N LEU A 123 1.83 14.50 -7.17
CA LEU A 123 2.10 14.65 -8.59
C LEU A 123 1.99 16.10 -9.02
N SER A 124 0.98 16.83 -8.56
CA SER A 124 0.72 18.24 -8.84
C SER A 124 1.52 19.15 -7.90
N GLU A 125 1.89 20.34 -8.36
CA GLU A 125 2.61 21.33 -7.54
C GLU A 125 1.88 21.68 -6.24
N LYS A 126 0.55 21.71 -6.28
CA LYS A 126 -0.28 22.03 -5.11
C LYS A 126 -0.26 20.92 -4.04
N SER A 127 0.07 19.69 -4.44
CA SER A 127 0.11 18.52 -3.55
C SER A 127 1.50 18.22 -3.00
N LYS A 128 2.54 18.92 -3.47
CA LYS A 128 3.91 18.73 -2.98
C LYS A 128 4.07 19.21 -1.55
N LEU A 129 4.57 18.32 -0.70
CA LEU A 129 4.83 18.57 0.72
C LEU A 129 6.31 18.82 1.02
N GLY A 130 7.14 18.93 -0.01
CA GLY A 130 8.59 19.06 0.09
C GLY A 130 9.33 17.72 0.23
N VAL A 131 10.65 17.81 0.39
CA VAL A 131 11.54 16.66 0.57
C VAL A 131 11.66 16.23 2.03
N TRP A 132 12.06 14.98 2.24
CA TRP A 132 12.33 14.38 3.56
C TRP A 132 11.13 14.28 4.51
N ASN A 133 9.92 14.46 3.99
CA ASN A 133 8.68 14.17 4.70
C ASN A 133 8.38 12.66 4.64
N ILE A 134 8.32 11.99 5.79
CA ILE A 134 8.05 10.55 5.87
C ILE A 134 6.54 10.32 5.80
N ARG A 135 6.12 9.49 4.85
CA ARG A 135 4.72 9.12 4.64
C ARG A 135 4.57 7.61 4.51
N ALA A 136 3.35 7.12 4.67
CA ALA A 136 3.03 5.72 4.36
C ALA A 136 3.40 5.38 2.91
N TYR A 137 3.90 4.17 2.67
CA TYR A 137 4.13 3.66 1.32
C TYR A 137 3.08 2.64 0.84
N GLN A 138 3.20 1.40 1.26
CA GLN A 138 2.14 0.40 1.15
C GLN A 138 1.31 0.42 2.45
N PRO A 139 0.22 -0.37 2.55
CA PRO A 139 -0.54 -0.46 3.78
C PRO A 139 0.31 -0.86 4.99
N VAL A 140 0.01 -0.26 6.14
CA VAL A 140 0.62 -0.56 7.44
C VAL A 140 -0.42 -1.23 8.33
N TYR A 141 -0.18 -2.50 8.65
CA TYR A 141 -1.15 -3.36 9.32
C TYR A 141 -0.50 -4.40 10.22
N LEU A 142 -1.30 -4.93 11.13
CA LEU A 142 -1.04 -6.11 11.95
C LEU A 142 -2.24 -7.03 11.85
N LEU A 143 -2.01 -8.28 11.44
CA LEU A 143 -2.95 -9.39 11.43
C LEU A 143 -2.51 -10.37 12.54
N PRO A 144 -3.08 -10.28 13.76
CA PRO A 144 -2.73 -11.20 14.85
C PRO A 144 -3.04 -12.66 14.48
N VAL A 145 -4.08 -12.88 13.68
CA VAL A 145 -4.43 -14.18 13.12
C VAL A 145 -4.23 -14.12 11.62
N PHE A 146 -3.28 -14.91 11.12
CA PHE A 146 -3.00 -15.15 9.72
C PHE A 146 -2.82 -16.65 9.53
N TRP A 147 -3.79 -17.29 8.89
CA TRP A 147 -3.86 -18.74 8.71
C TRP A 147 -3.48 -19.11 7.29
N THR A 148 -2.77 -20.23 7.10
CA THR A 148 -2.48 -20.84 5.79
C THR A 148 -3.12 -22.22 5.66
N SER A 149 -3.60 -22.53 4.45
CA SER A 149 -4.10 -23.86 4.09
C SER A 149 -3.00 -24.91 3.98
N ASP A 150 -1.79 -24.50 3.63
CA ASP A 150 -0.66 -25.40 3.42
C ASP A 150 0.65 -24.74 3.87
N LYS A 151 1.45 -25.50 4.63
CA LYS A 151 2.67 -25.00 5.27
C LYS A 151 3.87 -25.41 4.43
N ASN A 152 4.76 -24.47 4.17
CA ASN A 152 6.00 -24.75 3.48
C ASN A 152 7.10 -25.19 4.48
N GLU A 153 7.09 -26.47 4.86
CA GLU A 153 8.04 -27.02 5.83
C GLU A 153 9.40 -27.39 5.21
N PHE A 154 9.47 -27.47 3.88
CA PHE A 154 10.67 -27.79 3.09
C PHE A 154 10.86 -26.80 1.93
N PRO A 155 11.07 -25.50 2.22
CA PRO A 155 11.30 -24.53 1.15
C PRO A 155 12.56 -24.90 0.38
N SER A 156 12.44 -24.88 -0.95
CA SER A 156 13.51 -25.26 -1.86
C SER A 156 13.55 -24.32 -3.05
N SER A 157 14.62 -24.42 -3.85
CA SER A 157 14.77 -23.77 -5.14
C SER A 157 15.65 -24.65 -6.04
N PRO A 158 15.77 -24.37 -7.34
CA PRO A 158 16.72 -25.05 -8.21
C PRO A 158 18.19 -24.90 -7.78
N ASN A 159 18.53 -23.91 -6.96
CA ASN A 159 19.87 -23.78 -6.39
C ASN A 159 20.04 -24.83 -5.27
N PRO A 160 21.02 -25.77 -5.39
CA PRO A 160 21.24 -26.83 -4.40
C PRO A 160 21.55 -26.31 -2.99
N ASN A 161 22.14 -25.13 -2.86
CA ASN A 161 22.43 -24.52 -1.56
C ASN A 161 21.17 -24.01 -0.87
N ASN A 162 20.07 -23.80 -1.61
CA ASN A 162 18.83 -23.19 -1.15
C ASN A 162 17.70 -24.22 -0.99
N THR A 163 18.06 -25.45 -0.60
CA THR A 163 17.15 -26.56 -0.35
C THR A 163 17.21 -26.98 1.12
N VAL A 164 16.10 -26.80 1.84
CA VAL A 164 15.96 -27.27 3.22
C VAL A 164 15.76 -28.78 3.24
N THR A 165 16.60 -29.49 4.00
CA THR A 165 16.52 -30.96 4.16
C THR A 165 15.77 -31.40 5.42
N ASP A 166 15.77 -30.56 6.45
CA ASP A 166 15.10 -30.83 7.73
C ASP A 166 13.80 -30.05 7.83
N ALA A 167 12.70 -30.74 8.15
CA ALA A 167 11.39 -30.12 8.23
C ALA A 167 11.37 -28.97 9.24
N GLN A 168 10.88 -27.81 8.82
CA GLN A 168 10.51 -26.77 9.77
C GLN A 168 9.21 -27.17 10.48
N ASN A 169 9.23 -27.27 11.81
CA ASN A 169 8.02 -27.56 12.59
C ASN A 169 7.12 -26.31 12.63
N LEU A 170 6.25 -26.14 11.64
CA LEU A 170 5.41 -24.95 11.49
C LEU A 170 3.98 -25.19 11.99
N LYS A 171 3.34 -24.15 12.52
CA LYS A 171 1.88 -24.11 12.72
C LYS A 171 1.23 -23.37 11.55
N SER A 172 0.01 -23.78 11.20
CA SER A 172 -0.76 -23.16 10.11
C SER A 172 -1.26 -21.76 10.43
N THR A 173 -1.19 -21.34 11.70
CA THR A 173 -1.58 -20.00 12.13
C THR A 173 -0.38 -19.27 12.69
N GLU A 174 -0.20 -18.04 12.22
CA GLU A 174 0.84 -17.12 12.64
C GLU A 174 0.27 -15.70 12.75
N SER A 175 1.08 -14.75 13.19
CA SER A 175 0.77 -13.32 13.07
C SER A 175 1.54 -12.76 11.89
N LYS A 176 0.92 -11.85 11.14
CA LYS A 176 1.54 -11.16 10.01
C LYS A 176 1.49 -9.66 10.23
N PHE A 177 2.54 -8.94 9.92
CA PHE A 177 2.49 -7.47 9.90
C PHE A 177 3.31 -6.89 8.77
N GLN A 178 2.99 -5.65 8.42
CA GLN A 178 3.71 -4.89 7.41
C GLN A 178 3.92 -3.45 7.88
N ILE A 179 5.14 -2.96 7.70
CA ILE A 179 5.53 -1.56 7.88
C ILE A 179 6.03 -1.08 6.53
N SER A 180 5.56 0.07 6.09
CA SER A 180 5.92 0.58 4.77
C SER A 180 5.90 2.10 4.75
N LEU A 181 7.05 2.68 4.44
CA LEU A 181 7.31 4.11 4.49
C LEU A 181 7.98 4.56 3.21
N LYS A 182 7.73 5.80 2.80
CA LYS A 182 8.49 6.48 1.75
C LYS A 182 8.72 7.93 2.11
N THR A 183 9.73 8.51 1.49
CA THR A 183 9.96 9.94 1.50
C THR A 183 10.47 10.42 0.15
N LYS A 184 10.19 11.67 -0.18
CA LYS A 184 10.69 12.29 -1.41
C LYS A 184 12.11 12.80 -1.14
N ALA A 185 13.06 12.35 -1.94
CA ALA A 185 14.46 12.75 -1.86
C ALA A 185 14.76 13.98 -2.73
N TRP A 186 14.04 14.14 -3.85
CA TRP A 186 14.21 15.26 -4.77
C TRP A 186 12.89 15.51 -5.52
N GLU A 187 12.44 16.77 -5.57
CA GLU A 187 11.28 17.18 -6.36
C GLU A 187 11.69 17.80 -7.70
N ASN A 188 10.83 17.63 -8.71
CA ASN A 188 10.90 18.43 -9.93
C ASN A 188 12.25 18.37 -10.68
N ILE A 189 12.82 17.16 -10.79
CA ILE A 189 14.09 16.91 -11.50
C ILE A 189 14.00 17.38 -12.97
N PHE A 190 12.80 17.38 -13.54
CA PHE A 190 12.52 17.80 -14.91
C PHE A 190 11.53 18.97 -14.92
N GLY A 191 12.00 20.17 -14.56
CA GLY A 191 11.20 21.40 -14.61
C GLY A 191 10.20 21.49 -13.45
N ASN A 192 8.96 21.05 -13.68
CA ASN A 192 7.89 20.98 -12.66
C ASN A 192 7.30 19.56 -12.55
N ASN A 193 8.13 18.56 -12.85
CA ASN A 193 7.74 17.16 -12.90
C ASN A 193 8.95 16.25 -12.62
N GLY A 194 8.68 14.99 -12.28
CA GLY A 194 9.70 13.98 -11.97
C GLY A 194 10.21 14.12 -10.54
N ASP A 195 9.56 13.40 -9.63
CA ASP A 195 9.96 13.34 -8.23
C ASP A 195 10.68 12.02 -7.94
N LEU A 196 11.83 12.10 -7.29
CA LEU A 196 12.56 10.95 -6.78
C LEU A 196 12.09 10.63 -5.36
N TRP A 197 11.61 9.42 -5.17
CA TRP A 197 11.17 8.85 -3.92
C TRP A 197 12.11 7.73 -3.49
N VAL A 198 12.36 7.62 -2.19
CA VAL A 198 12.97 6.45 -1.57
C VAL A 198 11.94 5.81 -0.65
N GLY A 199 11.85 4.49 -0.70
CA GLY A 199 10.85 3.69 0.00
C GLY A 199 11.48 2.50 0.70
N TYR A 200 10.79 2.03 1.73
CA TYR A 200 11.14 0.80 2.43
C TYR A 200 9.86 0.12 2.88
N THR A 201 9.69 -1.13 2.48
CA THR A 201 8.64 -2.03 2.97
C THR A 201 9.28 -3.20 3.69
N GLN A 202 8.72 -3.56 4.84
CA GLN A 202 9.05 -4.77 5.56
C GLN A 202 7.77 -5.54 5.86
N SER A 203 7.75 -6.83 5.55
CA SER A 203 6.61 -7.71 5.80
C SER A 203 7.10 -8.95 6.55
N SER A 204 6.50 -9.28 7.70
CA SER A 204 6.99 -10.35 8.57
C SER A 204 5.87 -11.33 8.93
N ARG A 205 6.23 -12.61 9.05
CA ARG A 205 5.40 -13.72 9.51
C ARG A 205 6.00 -14.34 10.77
N TRP A 206 5.25 -14.26 11.86
CA TRP A 206 5.70 -14.62 13.19
C TRP A 206 4.85 -15.76 13.76
N GLN A 207 5.48 -16.89 14.05
CA GLN A 207 4.84 -18.10 14.58
C GLN A 207 4.40 -17.94 16.06
N THR A 208 3.60 -16.91 16.35
CA THR A 208 3.08 -16.56 17.69
C THR A 208 2.37 -17.71 18.40
N PHE A 209 1.75 -18.61 17.62
CA PHE A 209 1.03 -19.78 18.11
C PHE A 209 1.92 -21.02 18.30
N ASN A 210 3.20 -20.96 17.92
CA ASN A 210 4.12 -22.09 17.97
C ASN A 210 5.00 -22.04 19.23
N ALA A 211 4.40 -22.38 20.38
CA ALA A 211 5.12 -22.38 21.66
C ALA A 211 6.23 -23.44 21.72
N GLU A 212 6.07 -24.56 21.00
CA GLU A 212 7.05 -25.67 20.95
C GLU A 212 8.39 -25.22 20.34
N GLU A 213 8.36 -24.34 19.33
CA GLU A 213 9.54 -23.77 18.68
C GLU A 213 9.97 -22.40 19.26
N SER A 214 9.45 -22.01 20.43
CA SER A 214 9.71 -20.70 21.04
C SER A 214 9.23 -19.49 20.22
N ARG A 215 8.18 -19.67 19.41
CA ARG A 215 7.50 -18.62 18.63
C ARG A 215 8.45 -17.82 17.73
N PRO A 216 9.16 -18.48 16.78
CA PRO A 216 10.14 -17.80 15.95
C PRO A 216 9.48 -16.95 14.87
N PHE A 217 10.18 -15.93 14.37
CA PHE A 217 9.86 -15.38 13.06
C PHE A 217 10.17 -16.43 12.00
N ARG A 218 9.15 -16.84 11.25
CA ARG A 218 9.31 -17.76 10.11
C ARG A 218 10.01 -17.02 8.98
N GLU A 219 9.46 -15.87 8.61
CA GLU A 219 9.94 -15.11 7.45
C GLU A 219 9.82 -13.60 7.69
N THR A 220 10.79 -12.84 7.17
CA THR A 220 10.70 -11.39 7.03
C THR A 220 11.23 -11.01 5.67
N ASN A 221 10.48 -10.24 4.89
CA ASN A 221 10.96 -9.69 3.62
C ASN A 221 11.25 -8.19 3.78
N TYR A 222 12.42 -7.79 3.31
CA TYR A 222 12.96 -6.44 3.31
C TYR A 222 12.94 -5.94 1.86
N GLU A 223 12.26 -4.82 1.60
CA GLU A 223 12.03 -4.32 0.24
C GLU A 223 12.31 -2.81 0.16
N PRO A 224 13.60 -2.39 0.08
CA PRO A 224 13.95 -1.02 -0.24
C PRO A 224 13.72 -0.71 -1.73
N GLU A 225 13.30 0.53 -2.01
CA GLU A 225 13.01 1.01 -3.35
C GLU A 225 13.50 2.45 -3.58
N ALA A 226 13.90 2.74 -4.82
CA ALA A 226 14.13 4.09 -5.31
C ALA A 226 13.28 4.30 -6.56
N SER A 227 12.35 5.24 -6.52
CA SER A 227 11.32 5.43 -7.56
C SER A 227 11.35 6.84 -8.13
N LEU A 228 11.44 6.95 -9.45
CA LEU A 228 11.28 8.21 -10.17
C LEU A 228 9.87 8.25 -10.78
N MET A 229 9.05 9.18 -10.28
CA MET A 229 7.62 9.26 -10.59
C MET A 229 7.28 10.55 -11.32
N PHE A 230 6.51 10.42 -12.40
CA PHE A 230 6.12 11.51 -13.29
C PHE A 230 4.60 11.66 -13.31
N ARG A 231 4.16 12.91 -13.15
CA ARG A 231 2.79 13.33 -13.45
C ARG A 231 2.54 13.20 -14.95
N THR A 232 1.44 12.56 -15.30
CA THR A 232 0.88 12.50 -16.66
C THR A 232 -0.59 12.94 -16.64
N ASN A 233 -1.15 13.19 -17.82
CA ASN A 233 -2.55 13.59 -17.95
C ASN A 233 -3.15 13.15 -19.29
N TYR A 234 -3.42 11.86 -19.42
CA TYR A 234 -4.07 11.28 -20.59
C TYR A 234 -5.29 10.46 -20.17
N GLU A 235 -6.26 10.24 -21.06
CA GLU A 235 -7.39 9.36 -20.82
C GLU A 235 -7.22 8.07 -21.62
N LEU A 236 -7.41 6.92 -20.99
CA LEU A 236 -7.31 5.60 -21.60
C LEU A 236 -8.48 4.73 -21.14
N LEU A 237 -9.34 4.29 -22.07
CA LEU A 237 -10.48 3.40 -21.79
C LEU A 237 -11.41 3.92 -20.66
N GLY A 238 -11.59 5.24 -20.57
CA GLY A 238 -12.38 5.85 -19.50
C GLY A 238 -11.68 5.83 -18.14
N LEU A 239 -10.36 5.81 -18.10
CA LEU A 239 -9.56 6.05 -16.89
C LEU A 239 -8.57 7.18 -17.16
N ASP A 240 -8.29 7.98 -16.15
CA ASP A 240 -7.33 9.06 -16.24
C ASP A 240 -5.94 8.52 -15.87
N GLY A 241 -5.02 8.50 -16.83
CA GLY A 241 -3.61 8.24 -16.62
C GLY A 241 -2.92 9.43 -15.96
N ARG A 242 -2.56 9.25 -14.69
CA ARG A 242 -1.97 10.31 -13.85
C ARG A 242 -0.51 10.08 -13.54
N LEU A 243 -0.04 8.84 -13.58
CA LEU A 243 1.31 8.49 -13.14
C LEU A 243 1.99 7.57 -14.13
N LEU A 244 3.21 7.94 -14.51
CA LEU A 244 4.20 7.02 -15.07
C LEU A 244 5.44 7.05 -14.18
N GLY A 245 6.14 5.93 -14.04
CA GLY A 245 7.36 5.92 -13.24
C GLY A 245 8.23 4.71 -13.46
N VAL A 246 9.44 4.78 -12.92
CA VAL A 246 10.39 3.67 -12.88
C VAL A 246 10.94 3.53 -11.47
N THR A 247 11.02 2.29 -10.99
CA THR A 247 11.46 1.96 -9.64
C THR A 247 12.57 0.92 -9.71
N LEU A 248 13.70 1.23 -9.08
CA LEU A 248 14.69 0.23 -8.71
C LEU A 248 14.25 -0.39 -7.39
N ASN A 249 14.16 -1.70 -7.36
CA ASN A 249 13.67 -2.47 -6.23
C ASN A 249 14.66 -3.59 -5.91
N HIS A 250 15.01 -3.71 -4.64
CA HIS A 250 15.64 -4.90 -4.10
C HIS A 250 14.65 -5.53 -3.14
N GLN A 251 14.53 -6.86 -3.15
CA GLN A 251 13.78 -7.58 -2.15
C GLN A 251 14.57 -8.81 -1.70
N SER A 252 14.75 -8.97 -0.40
CA SER A 252 15.40 -10.15 0.19
C SER A 252 14.77 -10.51 1.52
N ASN A 253 15.03 -11.73 2.00
CA ASN A 253 14.56 -12.15 3.31
C ASN A 253 15.62 -12.07 4.43
N GLY A 254 16.84 -11.64 4.10
CA GLY A 254 17.92 -11.44 5.06
C GLY A 254 18.37 -12.72 5.78
N ARG A 255 18.11 -13.89 5.19
CA ARG A 255 18.51 -15.20 5.73
C ARG A 255 19.79 -15.69 5.07
N SER A 256 20.52 -16.57 5.76
CA SER A 256 21.57 -17.38 5.16
C SER A 256 21.00 -18.60 4.45
N ASP A 257 21.82 -19.28 3.65
CA ASP A 257 21.49 -20.60 3.12
C ASP A 257 21.15 -21.59 4.25
N PRO A 258 20.22 -22.53 4.01
CA PRO A 258 19.47 -22.75 2.77
C PRO A 258 18.21 -21.88 2.58
N LEU A 259 17.91 -21.00 3.54
CA LEU A 259 16.69 -20.19 3.56
C LEU A 259 16.84 -18.86 2.81
N SER A 260 18.04 -18.49 2.35
CA SER A 260 18.26 -17.23 1.62
C SER A 260 17.35 -17.14 0.40
N ARG A 261 16.69 -16.00 0.22
CA ARG A 261 15.94 -15.64 -0.98
C ARG A 261 16.13 -14.16 -1.27
N SER A 262 16.38 -13.84 -2.54
CA SER A 262 16.62 -12.47 -3.00
C SER A 262 16.33 -12.30 -4.48
N TRP A 263 16.04 -11.07 -4.88
CA TRP A 263 16.00 -10.65 -6.27
C TRP A 263 16.03 -9.13 -6.38
N ASN A 264 16.43 -8.66 -7.55
CA ASN A 264 16.50 -7.25 -7.90
C ASN A 264 15.62 -6.99 -9.13
N ARG A 265 14.92 -5.85 -9.17
CA ARG A 265 13.95 -5.53 -10.22
C ARG A 265 14.05 -4.07 -10.68
N VAL A 266 13.82 -3.87 -11.97
CA VAL A 266 13.42 -2.58 -12.54
C VAL A 266 11.92 -2.66 -12.81
N ILE A 267 11.13 -1.92 -12.04
CA ILE A 267 9.67 -1.92 -12.10
C ILE A 267 9.20 -0.66 -12.83
N PHE A 268 8.36 -0.80 -13.85
CA PHE A 268 7.69 0.32 -14.49
C PHE A 268 6.33 0.51 -13.83
N ASN A 269 5.94 1.75 -13.58
CA ASN A 269 4.70 2.08 -12.88
C ASN A 269 3.77 2.82 -13.84
N VAL A 270 2.53 2.35 -13.97
CA VAL A 270 1.46 3.06 -14.67
C VAL A 270 0.28 3.20 -13.72
N GLY A 271 -0.05 4.43 -13.36
CA GLY A 271 -1.17 4.75 -12.46
C GLY A 271 -2.31 5.38 -13.22
N LEU A 272 -3.46 4.72 -13.17
CA LEU A 272 -4.73 5.15 -13.72
C LEU A 272 -5.75 5.37 -12.59
N GLU A 273 -6.68 6.30 -12.72
CA GLU A 273 -7.75 6.49 -11.74
C GLU A 273 -9.04 7.02 -12.37
N ARG A 274 -10.16 6.88 -11.65
CA ARG A 274 -11.40 7.61 -11.94
C ARG A 274 -12.27 7.65 -10.68
N GLY A 275 -12.56 8.86 -10.19
CA GLY A 275 -13.35 9.05 -8.97
C GLY A 275 -12.74 8.31 -7.78
N ASN A 276 -13.48 7.34 -7.22
CA ASN A 276 -13.04 6.56 -6.05
C ASN A 276 -12.22 5.30 -6.41
N PHE A 277 -11.86 5.13 -7.67
CA PHE A 277 -11.11 3.98 -8.16
C PHE A 277 -9.69 4.38 -8.57
N ALA A 278 -8.70 3.58 -8.20
CA ALA A 278 -7.33 3.69 -8.69
C ALA A 278 -6.80 2.33 -9.12
N LEU A 279 -5.93 2.32 -10.13
CA LEU A 279 -5.34 1.14 -10.71
C LEU A 279 -3.85 1.39 -10.94
N MET A 280 -3.01 0.53 -10.36
CA MET A 280 -1.57 0.52 -10.57
C MET A 280 -1.19 -0.72 -11.37
N LEU A 281 -0.61 -0.53 -12.55
CA LEU A 281 0.01 -1.61 -13.33
C LEU A 281 1.51 -1.52 -13.14
N ARG A 282 2.14 -2.66 -12.82
CA ARG A 282 3.56 -2.73 -12.54
C ARG A 282 4.23 -3.91 -13.24
N PRO A 283 4.53 -3.84 -14.54
CA PRO A 283 5.45 -4.78 -15.15
C PRO A 283 6.88 -4.53 -14.65
N TRP A 284 7.68 -5.59 -14.56
CA TRP A 284 9.07 -5.48 -14.14
C TRP A 284 9.99 -6.38 -14.96
N ILE A 285 11.26 -6.02 -14.93
CA ILE A 285 12.37 -6.82 -15.44
C ILE A 285 13.20 -7.21 -14.22
N ARG A 286 13.39 -8.52 -14.01
CA ARG A 286 14.35 -9.01 -13.03
C ARG A 286 15.77 -8.72 -13.52
N LEU A 287 16.62 -8.22 -12.63
CA LEU A 287 18.06 -8.13 -12.89
C LEU A 287 18.67 -9.48 -12.54
N GLU A 288 19.29 -10.11 -13.53
CA GLU A 288 19.92 -11.43 -13.38
C GLU A 288 21.14 -11.37 -12.46
N GLU A 289 21.31 -12.43 -11.68
CA GLU A 289 22.49 -12.68 -10.84
C GLU A 289 23.25 -13.86 -11.44
N ASP A 290 24.55 -14.00 -11.13
CA ASP A 290 25.32 -15.15 -11.58
C ASP A 290 24.65 -16.45 -11.08
N SER A 291 24.49 -17.46 -11.94
CA SER A 291 23.76 -18.69 -11.62
C SER A 291 24.18 -19.42 -10.32
N LYS A 292 25.45 -19.27 -9.92
CA LYS A 292 26.00 -19.83 -8.68
C LYS A 292 25.57 -19.07 -7.42
N ASP A 293 25.25 -17.78 -7.56
CA ASP A 293 24.92 -16.84 -6.49
C ASP A 293 23.40 -16.56 -6.45
N ASP A 294 22.66 -16.90 -7.51
CA ASP A 294 21.21 -16.76 -7.58
C ASP A 294 20.50 -17.76 -6.65
N ASN A 295 19.92 -17.26 -5.57
CA ASN A 295 19.23 -18.09 -4.56
C ASN A 295 17.92 -18.71 -5.04
N ASN A 296 17.34 -18.21 -6.14
CA ASN A 296 16.04 -18.62 -6.65
C ASN A 296 15.93 -18.34 -8.16
N PRO A 297 16.63 -19.13 -9.01
CA PRO A 297 16.71 -18.87 -10.45
C PRO A 297 15.36 -18.85 -11.18
N ASP A 298 14.39 -19.60 -10.70
CA ASP A 298 13.03 -19.74 -11.23
C ASP A 298 12.02 -18.75 -10.63
N MET A 299 12.45 -17.69 -9.93
CA MET A 299 11.56 -16.71 -9.28
C MET A 299 10.48 -16.13 -10.23
N GLU A 300 10.87 -15.78 -11.46
CA GLU A 300 9.95 -15.23 -12.47
C GLU A 300 8.95 -16.25 -13.01
N ASP A 301 9.13 -17.53 -12.71
CA ASP A 301 8.22 -18.59 -13.16
C ASP A 301 7.01 -18.71 -12.24
N TYR A 302 7.10 -18.19 -11.01
CA TYR A 302 6.03 -18.21 -10.03
C TYR A 302 5.48 -16.82 -9.70
N ILE A 303 6.35 -15.91 -9.24
CA ILE A 303 5.96 -14.53 -8.94
C ILE A 303 5.73 -13.74 -10.24
N GLY A 304 6.44 -14.09 -11.31
CA GLY A 304 6.17 -13.53 -12.61
C GLY A 304 6.87 -12.23 -12.93
N ARG A 305 6.26 -11.50 -13.87
CA ARG A 305 6.85 -10.35 -14.58
C ARG A 305 6.02 -9.07 -14.44
N GLY A 306 4.95 -9.14 -13.65
CA GLY A 306 4.11 -7.98 -13.39
C GLY A 306 3.01 -8.26 -12.39
N ASP A 307 2.53 -7.18 -11.79
CA ASP A 307 1.29 -7.17 -11.04
C ASP A 307 0.40 -5.99 -11.41
N LEU A 308 -0.85 -6.13 -11.01
CA LEU A 308 -1.91 -5.15 -11.12
C LEU A 308 -2.51 -5.00 -9.73
N THR A 309 -2.62 -3.77 -9.23
CA THR A 309 -3.33 -3.48 -7.98
C THR A 309 -4.48 -2.51 -8.27
N ALA A 310 -5.71 -3.01 -8.12
CA ALA A 310 -6.93 -2.22 -8.19
C ALA A 310 -7.36 -1.80 -6.77
N PHE A 311 -7.80 -0.55 -6.62
CA PHE A 311 -8.29 0.00 -5.38
C PHE A 311 -9.65 0.66 -5.60
N TYR A 312 -10.56 0.48 -4.65
CA TYR A 312 -11.85 1.14 -4.66
C TYR A 312 -12.28 1.60 -3.27
N LYS A 313 -12.67 2.87 -3.17
CA LYS A 313 -13.20 3.46 -1.93
C LYS A 313 -14.72 3.55 -1.98
N TRP A 314 -15.37 2.92 -1.01
CA TRP A 314 -16.81 3.00 -0.82
C TRP A 314 -17.17 3.47 0.59
N LYS A 315 -17.57 4.75 0.68
CA LYS A 315 -17.79 5.44 1.95
C LYS A 315 -16.53 5.41 2.82
N GLN A 316 -16.55 4.69 3.95
CA GLN A 316 -15.41 4.50 4.85
C GLN A 316 -14.74 3.14 4.70
N ASN A 317 -15.10 2.37 3.67
CA ASN A 317 -14.49 1.09 3.35
C ASN A 317 -13.52 1.25 2.18
N ASP A 318 -12.35 0.64 2.34
CA ASP A 318 -11.34 0.58 1.31
C ASP A 318 -11.18 -0.88 0.89
N PHE A 319 -11.22 -1.13 -0.43
CA PHE A 319 -11.01 -2.44 -1.01
C PHE A 319 -9.79 -2.40 -1.92
N SER A 320 -8.91 -3.39 -1.84
CA SER A 320 -7.85 -3.59 -2.83
C SER A 320 -7.79 -5.02 -3.33
N LEU A 321 -7.53 -5.16 -4.63
CA LEU A 321 -7.33 -6.42 -5.32
C LEU A 321 -5.98 -6.38 -6.04
N MET A 322 -5.04 -7.21 -5.61
CA MET A 322 -3.79 -7.45 -6.32
C MET A 322 -3.92 -8.73 -7.16
N LEU A 323 -3.53 -8.64 -8.43
CA LEU A 323 -3.40 -9.75 -9.36
C LEU A 323 -1.96 -9.80 -9.85
N ARG A 324 -1.38 -10.99 -9.85
CA ARG A 324 -0.01 -11.25 -10.29
C ARG A 324 0.03 -12.51 -11.14
N HIS A 325 0.88 -12.53 -12.17
CA HIS A 325 0.96 -13.65 -13.08
C HIS A 325 2.36 -13.84 -13.67
N SER A 326 2.75 -15.11 -13.92
CA SER A 326 4.03 -15.49 -14.54
C SER A 326 4.16 -15.05 -16.01
N LEU A 327 3.00 -14.83 -16.64
CA LEU A 327 2.82 -14.62 -18.09
C LEU A 327 3.30 -15.81 -18.94
N LYS A 328 3.42 -16.99 -18.32
CA LYS A 328 3.55 -18.27 -19.02
C LYS A 328 2.16 -18.91 -19.17
N GLY A 329 2.03 -19.80 -20.15
CA GLY A 329 0.81 -20.56 -20.42
C GLY A 329 0.95 -22.04 -20.06
N GLY A 330 -0.15 -22.78 -20.16
CA GLY A 330 -0.16 -24.22 -19.88
C GLY A 330 0.10 -24.52 -18.41
N ASP A 331 0.87 -25.58 -18.16
CA ASP A 331 1.18 -26.06 -16.81
C ASP A 331 2.08 -25.10 -16.01
N ASP A 332 2.78 -24.17 -16.69
CA ASP A 332 3.63 -23.15 -16.07
C ASP A 332 2.88 -21.85 -15.72
N SER A 333 1.55 -21.85 -15.85
CA SER A 333 0.69 -20.69 -15.60
C SER A 333 0.50 -20.44 -14.10
N HIS A 334 1.51 -19.84 -13.47
CA HIS A 334 1.48 -19.46 -12.06
C HIS A 334 1.05 -18.01 -11.85
N GLY A 335 0.50 -17.73 -10.68
CA GLY A 335 0.10 -16.39 -10.29
C GLY A 335 -0.46 -16.35 -8.88
N ALA A 336 -0.95 -15.17 -8.50
CA ALA A 336 -1.58 -14.95 -7.22
C ALA A 336 -2.68 -13.90 -7.32
N VAL A 337 -3.64 -14.03 -6.41
CA VAL A 337 -4.65 -13.02 -6.11
C VAL A 337 -4.59 -12.69 -4.62
N GLN A 338 -4.64 -11.40 -4.30
CA GLN A 338 -4.83 -10.93 -2.93
C GLN A 338 -5.97 -9.92 -2.88
N PHE A 339 -6.92 -10.17 -2.00
CA PHE A 339 -8.00 -9.24 -1.67
C PHE A 339 -7.79 -8.71 -0.25
N ASP A 340 -7.85 -7.40 -0.09
CA ASP A 340 -7.85 -6.73 1.20
C ASP A 340 -9.11 -5.88 1.34
N TRP A 341 -9.67 -5.89 2.55
CA TRP A 341 -10.77 -5.04 2.96
C TRP A 341 -10.45 -4.35 4.27
N ALA A 342 -10.31 -3.02 4.23
CA ALA A 342 -10.21 -2.19 5.40
C ALA A 342 -11.56 -1.53 5.71
N PHE A 343 -12.08 -1.73 6.93
CA PHE A 343 -13.39 -1.25 7.37
C PHE A 343 -13.28 -0.35 8.61
N PRO A 344 -14.22 0.58 8.82
CA PRO A 344 -14.12 1.54 9.93
C PRO A 344 -14.25 0.85 11.30
N ILE A 345 -13.34 1.16 12.22
CA ILE A 345 -13.47 0.86 13.66
C ILE A 345 -13.58 2.16 14.44
N SER A 346 -12.52 2.98 14.47
CA SER A 346 -12.50 4.23 15.22
C SER A 346 -11.39 5.17 14.71
N GLY A 347 -11.76 6.41 14.37
CA GLY A 347 -10.81 7.40 13.85
C GLY A 347 -10.04 6.87 12.63
N LYS A 348 -8.71 6.83 12.74
CA LYS A 348 -7.81 6.26 11.72
C LYS A 348 -7.60 4.76 11.84
N LEU A 349 -7.97 4.14 12.97
CA LEU A 349 -7.87 2.70 13.14
C LEU A 349 -8.96 2.01 12.31
N ARG A 350 -8.53 1.11 11.44
CA ARG A 350 -9.40 0.28 10.61
C ARG A 350 -9.26 -1.18 11.01
N GLY A 351 -10.34 -1.94 10.85
CA GLY A 351 -10.26 -3.39 10.81
C GLY A 351 -9.76 -3.80 9.44
N HIS A 352 -8.95 -4.85 9.37
CA HIS A 352 -8.29 -5.29 8.14
C HIS A 352 -8.51 -6.79 7.95
N PHE A 353 -9.21 -7.16 6.89
CA PHE A 353 -9.32 -8.52 6.41
C PHE A 353 -8.46 -8.70 5.15
N GLN A 354 -7.71 -9.80 5.06
CA GLN A 354 -6.88 -10.12 3.92
C GLN A 354 -7.10 -11.58 3.51
N LEU A 355 -7.24 -11.82 2.21
CA LEU A 355 -7.31 -13.16 1.63
C LEU A 355 -6.32 -13.24 0.46
N PHE A 356 -5.39 -14.18 0.53
CA PHE A 356 -4.41 -14.46 -0.53
C PHE A 356 -4.62 -15.88 -1.05
N ASN A 357 -4.51 -16.09 -2.36
CA ASN A 357 -4.43 -17.41 -2.97
C ASN A 357 -3.44 -17.40 -4.14
N GLY A 358 -2.49 -18.33 -4.14
CA GLY A 358 -1.52 -18.47 -5.22
C GLY A 358 -0.11 -18.70 -4.71
N TYR A 359 0.86 -18.27 -5.51
CA TYR A 359 2.30 -18.41 -5.25
C TYR A 359 2.93 -17.09 -4.76
N GLY A 360 3.96 -17.16 -3.92
CA GLY A 360 4.74 -15.99 -3.51
C GLY A 360 3.99 -15.01 -2.61
N GLU A 361 3.34 -15.55 -1.58
CA GLU A 361 2.85 -14.76 -0.44
C GLU A 361 4.01 -14.06 0.30
N SER A 362 5.16 -14.72 0.35
CA SER A 362 6.44 -14.23 0.86
C SER A 362 7.58 -14.79 0.01
N LEU A 363 8.82 -14.30 0.16
CA LEU A 363 9.94 -14.79 -0.66
C LEU A 363 10.27 -16.26 -0.40
N ILE A 364 10.22 -16.72 0.85
CA ILE A 364 10.45 -18.15 1.14
C ILE A 364 9.36 -19.05 0.55
N ASP A 365 8.16 -18.50 0.32
CA ASP A 365 7.00 -19.17 -0.28
C ASP A 365 6.84 -18.82 -1.78
N TYR A 366 7.88 -18.31 -2.46
CA TYR A 366 7.77 -17.85 -3.86
C TYR A 366 7.25 -18.92 -4.82
N ASN A 367 7.68 -20.18 -4.63
CA ASN A 367 7.30 -21.35 -5.42
C ASN A 367 6.33 -22.29 -4.66
N HIS A 368 5.73 -21.81 -3.56
CA HIS A 368 4.77 -22.57 -2.77
C HIS A 368 3.35 -22.03 -2.98
N ARG A 369 2.41 -22.90 -3.35
CA ARG A 369 1.01 -22.50 -3.55
C ARG A 369 0.18 -22.74 -2.31
N ALA A 370 -0.40 -21.68 -1.75
CA ALA A 370 -1.31 -21.81 -0.62
C ALA A 370 -2.39 -20.73 -0.62
N THR A 371 -3.41 -20.96 0.21
CA THR A 371 -4.41 -19.95 0.57
C THR A 371 -4.11 -19.42 1.95
N TYR A 372 -4.11 -18.10 2.10
CA TYR A 372 -3.91 -17.46 3.39
C TYR A 372 -5.08 -16.54 3.70
N ALA A 373 -5.55 -16.56 4.94
CA ALA A 373 -6.62 -15.69 5.43
C ALA A 373 -6.19 -15.01 6.72
N GLY A 374 -6.32 -13.69 6.76
CA GLY A 374 -5.90 -12.87 7.89
C GLY A 374 -6.97 -11.89 8.35
N LEU A 375 -7.01 -11.66 9.66
CA LEU A 375 -7.85 -10.66 10.28
C LEU A 375 -7.05 -9.88 11.34
N GLY A 376 -7.17 -8.57 11.29
CA GLY A 376 -6.53 -7.68 12.26
C GLY A 376 -6.90 -6.23 12.05
N VAL A 377 -5.90 -5.35 12.13
CA VAL A 377 -6.07 -3.90 12.09
C VAL A 377 -5.05 -3.23 11.17
N SER A 378 -5.43 -2.09 10.62
CA SER A 378 -4.54 -1.21 9.86
C SER A 378 -4.65 0.24 10.34
N LEU A 379 -3.57 1.00 10.11
CA LEU A 379 -3.49 2.43 10.42
C LEU A 379 -3.38 3.29 9.16
N LEU A 380 -2.74 2.77 8.12
CA LEU A 380 -2.49 3.46 6.87
C LEU A 380 -2.81 2.48 5.74
N ASN A 381 -3.71 2.86 4.83
CA ASN A 381 -4.12 2.05 3.68
C ASN A 381 -3.51 2.62 2.39
N TRP A 382 -3.88 2.06 1.24
CA TRP A 382 -3.35 2.49 -0.06
C TRP A 382 -3.62 3.97 -0.37
N TYR A 383 -4.78 4.54 -0.01
CA TYR A 383 -5.16 5.93 -0.31
C TYR A 383 -5.91 6.62 0.83
#